data_AF-A0ABD1JHD3-F1
#
_entry.id   AF-A0ABD1JHD3-F1
#
_cell.length_a   1.000
_cell.length_b   1.000
_cell.length_c   1.000
_cell.angle_alpha   90.00
_cell.angle_beta   90.00
_cell.angle_gamma   90.00
#
_symmetry.space_group_name_H-M   'P 1'
#
loop_
_entity.id
_entity.type
_entity.pdbx_description
1 polymer ?
#
loop_
_entity_poly.entity_id
_entity_poly.type
_entity_poly.pdbx_seq_one_letter_code
_entity_poly.pdbx_strand_id
1 'polypeptide(L)'
;MRVMLAKLAVLAMVASISDGVVLTKCDVRDHFEALFKKLPSDSNPTLLFNVEKMIATATCHVELSSGFNTSAFKQLTVPSDFNGDPGHRRKRSAHHEGSKYDLAMIKSSSEEDGGSSMDSSSSEEKDRPKGGRNKPTRRLAPSKDVWTLYGIFQLPDRVMCDSGLVPSLNICQTNCSNFLDDDVDDDIACVEEIIAKVHSLVFQKECLAVKYDDYFAGCP
;
A
#
# COMPACT_ATOMS: atom_id res chain seq x y z
N MET A 1 4.53 -20.55 -70.40
CA MET A 1 4.48 -21.71 -69.48
C MET A 1 5.92 -21.99 -69.06
N ARG A 2 6.33 -21.83 -67.80
CA ARG A 2 5.83 -22.55 -66.64
C ARG A 2 6.03 -21.72 -65.36
N VAL A 3 4.90 -21.46 -64.71
CA VAL A 3 4.67 -21.65 -63.26
C VAL A 3 5.51 -20.80 -62.29
N MET A 4 4.86 -19.71 -61.87
CA MET A 4 4.81 -19.15 -60.52
C MET A 4 5.39 -20.06 -59.42
N LEU A 5 6.42 -19.60 -58.72
CA LEU A 5 6.61 -19.98 -57.32
C LEU A 5 6.80 -18.69 -56.52
N ALA A 6 5.65 -18.11 -56.17
CA ALA A 6 5.52 -17.17 -55.08
C ALA A 6 6.19 -17.79 -53.85
N LYS A 7 7.33 -17.23 -53.43
CA LYS A 7 7.84 -17.46 -52.09
C LYS A 7 6.92 -16.72 -51.14
N LEU A 8 5.83 -17.39 -50.77
CA LEU A 8 5.06 -17.08 -49.58
C LEU A 8 6.03 -17.21 -48.41
N ALA A 9 6.64 -16.10 -48.03
CA ALA A 9 7.18 -15.94 -46.69
C ALA A 9 5.95 -15.92 -45.77
N VAL A 10 5.55 -17.11 -45.33
CA VAL A 10 4.66 -17.23 -44.17
C VAL A 10 5.48 -16.73 -42.99
N LEU A 11 5.35 -15.43 -42.71
CA LEU A 11 5.66 -14.86 -41.41
C LEU A 11 4.73 -15.58 -40.43
N ALA A 12 5.15 -16.74 -39.94
CA ALA A 12 4.65 -17.27 -38.71
C ALA A 12 5.10 -16.27 -37.64
N MET A 13 4.27 -15.25 -37.40
CA MET A 13 4.16 -14.74 -36.05
C MET A 13 3.73 -15.94 -35.23
N VAL A 14 4.70 -16.62 -34.61
CA VAL A 14 4.41 -17.47 -33.48
C VAL A 14 3.82 -16.51 -32.48
N ALA A 15 2.49 -16.41 -32.46
CA ALA A 15 1.82 -15.97 -31.26
C ALA A 15 2.34 -16.93 -30.21
N SER A 16 3.17 -16.43 -29.29
CA SER A 16 3.44 -17.13 -28.06
C SER A 16 2.08 -17.30 -27.40
N ILE A 17 1.43 -18.43 -27.67
CA ILE A 17 0.23 -18.81 -26.95
C ILE A 17 0.77 -19.05 -25.54
N SER A 18 0.57 -18.08 -24.66
CA SER A 18 0.67 -18.36 -23.24
C SER A 18 -0.39 -19.43 -22.99
N ASP A 19 0.00 -20.69 -22.89
CA ASP A 19 -0.92 -21.78 -22.64
C ASP A 19 -1.54 -21.57 -21.25
N GLY A 20 -2.72 -20.95 -21.23
CA GLY A 20 -3.51 -20.77 -20.03
C GLY A 20 -4.23 -22.06 -19.69
N VAL A 21 -4.14 -22.47 -18.43
CA VAL A 21 -4.93 -23.57 -17.88
C VAL A 21 -6.09 -22.96 -17.10
N VAL A 22 -7.29 -23.52 -17.29
CA VAL A 22 -8.44 -23.21 -16.45
C VAL A 22 -8.51 -24.26 -15.37
N LEU A 23 -8.29 -23.87 -14.12
CA LEU A 23 -8.41 -24.74 -12.95
C LEU A 23 -9.86 -24.78 -12.46
N THR A 24 -10.21 -25.79 -11.67
CA THR A 24 -11.46 -25.79 -10.92
C THR A 24 -11.29 -25.18 -9.53
N LYS A 25 -12.41 -24.79 -8.90
CA LYS A 25 -12.45 -24.35 -7.50
C LYS A 25 -11.76 -25.34 -6.56
N CYS A 26 -11.95 -26.64 -6.78
CA CYS A 26 -11.39 -27.69 -5.93
C CYS A 26 -9.89 -27.88 -6.19
N ASP A 27 -9.42 -27.79 -7.44
CA ASP A 27 -7.98 -27.86 -7.74
C ASP A 27 -7.20 -26.74 -7.03
N VAL A 28 -7.75 -25.52 -7.04
CA VAL A 28 -7.13 -24.37 -6.37
C VAL A 28 -7.09 -24.56 -4.85
N ARG A 29 -8.19 -25.05 -4.24
CA ARG A 29 -8.22 -25.44 -2.82
C ARG A 29 -7.12 -26.44 -2.50
N ASP A 30 -7.04 -27.52 -3.28
CA ASP A 30 -6.11 -28.62 -3.04
C ASP A 30 -4.64 -28.16 -3.17
N HIS A 31 -4.36 -27.28 -4.13
CA HIS A 31 -3.06 -26.64 -4.24
C HIS A 31 -2.71 -25.81 -3.01
N PHE A 32 -3.64 -24.99 -2.50
CA PHE A 32 -3.40 -24.22 -1.27
C PHE A 32 -3.20 -25.14 -0.07
N GLU A 33 -4.06 -26.13 0.15
CA GLU A 33 -3.90 -27.09 1.26
C GLU A 33 -2.55 -27.80 1.20
N ALA A 34 -2.11 -28.23 0.01
CA ALA A 34 -0.83 -28.89 -0.18
C ALA A 34 0.35 -27.96 0.15
N LEU A 35 0.21 -26.65 -0.04
CA LEU A 35 1.21 -25.67 0.39
C LEU A 35 1.26 -25.58 1.92
N PHE A 36 0.12 -25.47 2.60
CA PHE A 36 0.08 -25.37 4.06
C PHE A 36 0.51 -26.66 4.76
N LYS A 37 0.19 -27.83 4.20
CA LYS A 37 0.66 -29.14 4.71
C LYS A 37 2.18 -29.31 4.66
N LYS A 38 2.88 -28.56 3.79
CA LYS A 38 4.34 -28.57 3.69
C LYS A 38 5.03 -27.64 4.70
N LEU A 39 4.27 -26.79 5.40
CA LEU A 39 4.83 -25.94 6.43
C LEU A 39 5.08 -26.76 7.71
N PRO A 40 6.20 -26.52 8.42
CA PRO A 40 6.49 -27.22 9.67
C PRO A 40 5.33 -27.08 10.68
N SER A 41 4.84 -28.20 11.23
CA SER A 41 3.70 -28.23 12.15
C SER A 41 3.94 -27.60 13.53
N ASP A 42 5.15 -27.12 13.82
CA ASP A 42 5.49 -26.48 15.10
C ASP A 42 4.99 -25.03 15.21
N SER A 43 4.61 -24.41 14.09
CA SER A 43 3.80 -23.20 14.11
C SER A 43 2.34 -23.60 14.15
N ASN A 44 1.74 -23.59 15.35
CA ASN A 44 0.31 -23.39 15.48
C ASN A 44 0.00 -22.11 14.67
N PRO A 45 -0.69 -22.12 13.52
CA PRO A 45 -0.86 -20.92 12.68
C PRO A 45 -1.79 -19.88 13.31
N THR A 46 -1.98 -19.97 14.62
CA THR A 46 -3.06 -19.37 15.41
C THR A 46 -2.63 -18.04 16.00
N LEU A 47 -2.05 -17.14 15.20
CA LEU A 47 -2.02 -15.73 15.64
C LEU A 47 -2.50 -14.73 14.60
N LEU A 48 -2.48 -15.02 13.30
CA LEU A 48 -2.86 -14.00 12.30
C LEU A 48 -3.88 -14.47 11.25
N PHE A 49 -3.92 -15.76 10.89
CA PHE A 49 -4.86 -16.24 9.87
C PHE A 49 -5.34 -17.66 10.14
N ASN A 50 -6.66 -17.84 10.26
CA ASN A 50 -7.28 -19.16 10.13
C ASN A 50 -7.00 -19.66 8.70
N VAL A 51 -6.29 -20.79 8.59
CA VAL A 51 -5.85 -21.36 7.29
C VAL A 51 -7.04 -21.62 6.37
N GLU A 52 -8.10 -22.25 6.86
CA GLU A 52 -9.32 -22.51 6.08
C GLU A 52 -9.94 -21.20 5.59
N LYS A 53 -10.07 -20.21 6.46
CA LYS A 53 -10.57 -18.88 6.08
C LYS A 53 -9.71 -18.27 4.98
N MET A 54 -8.39 -18.39 5.06
CA MET A 54 -7.48 -17.85 4.05
C MET A 54 -7.60 -18.61 2.72
N ILE A 55 -7.67 -19.94 2.75
CA ILE A 55 -7.86 -20.76 1.54
C ILE A 55 -9.17 -20.38 0.84
N ALA A 56 -10.27 -20.25 1.59
CA ALA A 56 -11.56 -19.86 1.02
C ALA A 56 -11.54 -18.43 0.48
N THR A 57 -10.98 -17.48 1.24
CA THR A 57 -10.85 -16.07 0.82
C THR A 57 -10.01 -15.95 -0.45
N ALA A 58 -8.86 -16.61 -0.50
CA ALA A 58 -7.96 -16.60 -1.64
C ALA A 58 -8.58 -17.28 -2.87
N THR A 59 -9.25 -18.41 -2.69
CA THR A 59 -9.89 -19.12 -3.81
C THR A 59 -11.06 -18.31 -4.39
N CYS A 60 -11.88 -17.69 -3.54
CA CYS A 60 -12.89 -16.73 -3.97
C CYS A 60 -12.25 -15.56 -4.74
N HIS A 61 -11.11 -15.05 -4.28
CA HIS A 61 -10.41 -13.97 -4.99
C HIS A 61 -9.98 -14.42 -6.38
N VAL A 62 -9.43 -15.62 -6.52
CA VAL A 62 -9.04 -16.20 -7.82
C VAL A 62 -10.25 -16.36 -8.73
N GLU A 63 -11.39 -16.82 -8.20
CA GLU A 63 -12.66 -16.93 -8.95
C GLU A 63 -13.09 -15.57 -9.50
N LEU A 64 -13.18 -14.54 -8.67
CA LEU A 64 -13.65 -13.21 -9.08
C LEU A 64 -12.64 -12.44 -9.95
N SER A 65 -11.34 -12.62 -9.70
CA SER A 65 -10.30 -11.90 -10.43
C SER A 65 -10.03 -12.49 -11.81
N SER A 66 -9.93 -13.82 -11.89
CA SER A 66 -9.43 -14.56 -13.05
C SER A 66 -10.39 -15.60 -13.62
N GLY A 67 -11.45 -15.97 -12.90
CA GLY A 67 -12.30 -17.11 -13.27
C GLY A 67 -11.51 -18.43 -13.30
N PHE A 68 -10.50 -18.56 -12.44
CA PHE A 68 -9.55 -19.68 -12.41
C PHE A 68 -8.70 -19.86 -13.67
N ASN A 69 -8.63 -18.86 -14.54
CA ASN A 69 -7.77 -18.88 -15.72
C ASN A 69 -6.38 -18.34 -15.38
N THR A 70 -5.34 -19.19 -15.49
CA THR A 70 -3.95 -18.82 -15.17
C THR A 70 -3.34 -17.79 -16.11
N SER A 71 -3.99 -17.50 -17.26
CA SER A 71 -3.58 -16.48 -18.23
C SER A 71 -4.51 -15.27 -18.25
N ALA A 72 -5.38 -15.11 -17.25
CA ALA A 72 -6.20 -13.91 -17.13
C ALA A 72 -5.31 -12.68 -16.86
N PHE A 73 -5.52 -11.61 -17.64
CA PHE A 73 -4.95 -10.30 -17.38
C PHE A 73 -6.04 -9.23 -17.53
N LYS A 74 -5.94 -8.16 -16.74
CA LYS A 74 -6.83 -6.98 -16.83
C LYS A 74 -5.98 -5.73 -16.83
N GLN A 75 -6.11 -4.92 -17.88
CA GLN A 75 -5.46 -3.62 -17.93
C GLN A 75 -6.37 -2.59 -17.26
N LEU A 76 -5.86 -1.92 -16.23
CA LEU A 76 -6.56 -0.82 -15.58
C LEU A 76 -6.08 0.50 -16.19
N THR A 77 -7.01 1.29 -16.72
CA THR A 77 -6.76 2.68 -17.09
C THR A 77 -7.06 3.55 -15.89
N VAL A 78 -6.03 4.16 -15.30
CA VAL A 78 -6.22 5.14 -14.21
C VAL A 78 -6.60 6.48 -14.85
N PRO A 79 -7.74 7.10 -14.51
CA PRO A 79 -8.09 8.43 -14.99
C PRO A 79 -7.01 9.43 -14.62
N SER A 80 -6.47 10.13 -15.61
CA SER A 80 -5.40 11.10 -15.45
C SER A 80 -5.95 12.48 -15.06
N ASP A 81 -6.45 12.62 -13.83
CA ASP A 81 -6.87 13.92 -13.26
C ASP A 81 -5.89 14.44 -12.20
N PHE A 82 -4.59 14.26 -12.43
CA PHE A 82 -3.52 14.89 -11.64
C PHE A 82 -2.48 15.58 -12.53
N ASN A 83 -2.94 16.39 -13.48
CA ASN A 83 -2.12 17.46 -14.03
C ASN A 83 -2.58 18.78 -13.40
N GLY A 84 -1.93 19.16 -12.30
CA GLY A 84 -2.00 20.52 -11.78
C GLY A 84 -1.29 21.46 -12.74
N ASP A 85 -2.04 22.07 -13.65
CA ASP A 85 -1.58 23.21 -14.45
C ASP A 85 -1.79 24.51 -13.67
N PRO A 86 -0.74 25.30 -13.38
CA PRO A 86 -0.85 26.51 -12.59
C PRO A 86 -1.34 27.68 -13.46
N GLY A 87 -2.65 27.92 -13.44
CA GLY A 87 -3.18 29.28 -13.60
C GLY A 87 -4.43 29.40 -14.46
N HIS A 88 -5.53 29.84 -13.86
CA HIS A 88 -6.17 31.11 -14.23
C HIS A 88 -7.27 31.49 -13.23
N ARG A 89 -7.46 32.81 -13.14
CA ARG A 89 -8.28 33.58 -12.20
C ARG A 89 -9.71 33.05 -12.03
N ARG A 90 -10.15 33.08 -10.77
CA ARG A 90 -11.53 32.92 -10.27
C ARG A 90 -12.59 33.61 -11.14
N LYS A 91 -13.69 32.90 -11.39
CA LYS A 91 -15.02 33.49 -11.54
C LYS A 91 -16.06 32.58 -10.87
N ARG A 92 -16.88 33.16 -9.99
CA ARG A 92 -17.99 32.52 -9.28
C ARG A 92 -19.14 32.24 -10.26
N SER A 93 -19.83 31.11 -10.10
CA SER A 93 -21.30 30.96 -10.17
C SER A 93 -21.73 29.50 -9.89
N ALA A 94 -22.91 29.35 -9.30
CA ALA A 94 -23.53 28.13 -8.76
C ALA A 94 -24.32 27.32 -9.79
N HIS A 95 -24.46 26.00 -9.60
CA HIS A 95 -25.72 25.27 -9.21
C HIS A 95 -25.69 23.76 -9.59
N HIS A 96 -26.14 22.92 -8.64
CA HIS A 96 -26.80 21.59 -8.73
C HIS A 96 -26.06 20.25 -9.03
N GLU A 97 -26.34 19.26 -8.12
CA GLU A 97 -26.34 17.77 -8.17
C GLU A 97 -25.11 17.05 -8.74
N GLY A 98 -24.49 16.03 -8.11
CA GLY A 98 -24.88 15.13 -7.02
C GLY A 98 -24.40 13.72 -7.40
N SER A 99 -23.30 13.23 -6.82
CA SER A 99 -23.00 11.79 -6.72
C SER A 99 -22.00 11.52 -5.61
N LYS A 100 -22.29 10.47 -4.87
CA LYS A 100 -21.88 10.18 -3.50
C LYS A 100 -20.76 9.14 -3.50
N TYR A 101 -19.58 9.55 -3.05
CA TYR A 101 -18.54 8.67 -2.52
C TYR A 101 -17.90 9.40 -1.34
N ASP A 102 -18.42 9.12 -0.14
CA ASP A 102 -17.94 9.65 1.13
C ASP A 102 -16.67 8.90 1.54
N LEU A 103 -15.52 9.58 1.50
CA LEU A 103 -14.35 9.19 2.29
C LEU A 103 -14.13 10.29 3.33
N ALA A 104 -14.67 10.05 4.53
CA ALA A 104 -14.65 10.98 5.64
C ALA A 104 -13.22 11.29 6.10
N MET A 105 -12.84 12.56 6.08
CA MET A 105 -11.64 13.08 6.73
C MET A 105 -11.99 13.57 8.13
N ILE A 106 -11.26 13.05 9.11
CA ILE A 106 -11.33 13.43 10.51
C ILE A 106 -10.82 14.87 10.66
N LYS A 107 -11.71 15.74 11.16
CA LYS A 107 -11.39 17.09 11.61
C LYS A 107 -10.96 17.00 13.07
N SER A 108 -9.75 17.45 13.41
CA SER A 108 -9.42 17.80 14.78
C SER A 108 -9.23 19.30 14.88
N SER A 109 -9.97 19.88 15.82
CA SER A 109 -9.89 21.26 16.29
C SER A 109 -9.28 21.23 17.69
N SER A 110 -8.29 22.07 17.96
CA SER A 110 -8.09 22.65 19.29
C SER A 110 -7.27 23.93 19.17
N GLU A 111 -7.84 25.02 19.68
CA GLU A 111 -7.12 26.20 20.14
C GLU A 111 -6.51 25.92 21.53
N GLU A 112 -5.67 26.85 21.98
CA GLU A 112 -5.12 27.16 23.33
C GLU A 112 -3.60 27.36 23.18
N ASP A 113 -3.10 28.59 23.06
CA ASP A 113 -2.93 29.65 24.07
C ASP A 113 -1.87 29.31 25.15
N GLY A 114 -1.08 30.32 25.52
CA GLY A 114 -0.07 30.21 26.57
C GLY A 114 1.31 30.68 26.15
N GLY A 115 1.54 31.98 26.27
CA GLY A 115 2.86 32.57 26.15
C GLY A 115 3.80 32.25 27.32
N SER A 116 5.07 32.58 27.14
CA SER A 116 5.84 33.26 28.19
C SER A 116 7.02 33.99 27.56
N SER A 117 6.97 35.31 27.73
CA SER A 117 8.07 36.25 27.51
C SER A 117 8.82 36.39 28.84
N MET A 118 10.14 36.28 28.81
CA MET A 118 11.09 36.67 29.86
C MET A 118 12.49 36.46 29.26
N ASP A 119 13.49 37.31 29.43
CA ASP A 119 13.56 38.70 29.86
C ASP A 119 14.87 39.22 29.26
N SER A 120 14.89 40.49 28.85
CA SER A 120 16.11 41.14 28.38
C SER A 120 16.78 41.87 29.53
N SER A 121 18.09 41.72 29.65
CA SER A 121 18.95 42.71 30.29
C SER A 121 20.30 42.80 29.59
N SER A 122 20.74 44.05 29.54
CA SER A 122 21.70 44.74 28.68
C SER A 122 23.18 44.35 28.84
N SER A 123 23.97 44.56 27.79
CA SER A 123 25.07 45.54 27.79
C SER A 123 25.62 45.76 26.37
N GLU A 124 25.96 47.01 26.06
CA GLU A 124 26.47 47.51 24.79
C GLU A 124 27.95 47.16 24.59
N GLU A 125 28.38 46.80 23.37
CA GLU A 125 29.59 47.39 22.77
C GLU A 125 29.60 47.29 21.24
N LYS A 126 30.12 48.34 20.62
CA LYS A 126 30.16 48.61 19.19
C LYS A 126 31.41 47.99 18.57
N ASP A 127 31.26 47.15 17.53
CA ASP A 127 32.03 47.32 16.29
C ASP A 127 31.48 46.44 15.15
N ARG A 128 31.41 47.00 13.95
CA ARG A 128 31.24 46.30 12.66
C ARG A 128 32.12 47.08 11.68
N PRO A 129 32.85 46.44 10.74
CA PRO A 129 32.14 45.56 9.81
C PRO A 129 32.94 44.43 9.09
N LYS A 130 32.14 43.59 8.42
CA LYS A 130 32.40 42.70 7.26
C LYS A 130 33.14 41.37 7.46
N GLY A 131 32.41 40.29 7.17
CA GLY A 131 32.95 39.13 6.46
C GLY A 131 32.70 37.78 7.10
N GLY A 132 31.60 37.11 6.74
CA GLY A 132 31.38 35.72 7.11
C GLY A 132 29.93 35.32 6.93
N ARG A 133 29.57 34.78 5.76
CA ARG A 133 28.29 34.09 5.57
C ARG A 133 28.29 32.86 6.48
N ASN A 134 27.64 32.94 7.65
CA ASN A 134 27.19 31.74 8.33
C ASN A 134 26.09 31.13 7.46
N LYS A 135 26.52 30.22 6.57
CA LYS A 135 25.60 29.36 5.84
C LYS A 135 24.97 28.46 6.91
N PRO A 136 23.65 28.49 7.12
CA PRO A 136 23.02 27.49 7.97
C PRO A 136 23.43 26.13 7.40
N THR A 137 23.90 25.25 8.27
CA THR A 137 24.15 23.84 7.93
C THR A 137 22.91 23.36 7.21
N ARG A 138 23.03 23.23 5.90
CA ARG A 138 21.95 22.83 5.02
C ARG A 138 21.63 21.42 5.49
N ARG A 139 20.56 21.26 6.29
CA ARG A 139 20.02 19.94 6.61
C ARG A 139 19.99 19.22 5.27
N LEU A 140 20.78 18.16 5.16
CA LEU A 140 20.86 17.39 3.94
C LEU A 140 19.42 16.95 3.71
N ALA A 141 18.76 17.53 2.69
CA ALA A 141 17.39 17.16 2.41
C ALA A 141 17.42 15.65 2.20
N PRO A 142 16.69 14.86 3.01
CA PRO A 142 16.74 13.42 2.88
C PRO A 142 16.39 13.09 1.43
N SER A 143 17.28 12.37 0.75
CA SER A 143 17.02 11.92 -0.61
C SER A 143 15.70 11.15 -0.61
N LYS A 144 14.90 11.34 -1.65
CA LYS A 144 13.61 10.64 -1.81
C LYS A 144 13.75 9.11 -1.81
N ASP A 145 14.97 8.62 -2.00
CA ASP A 145 15.27 7.20 -2.16
C ASP A 145 15.83 6.53 -0.89
N VAL A 146 16.01 7.27 0.20
CA VAL A 146 16.46 6.67 1.48
C VAL A 146 15.24 6.30 2.31
N TRP A 147 15.14 5.02 2.66
CA TRP A 147 14.15 4.45 3.55
C TRP A 147 14.77 4.30 4.93
N THR A 148 14.15 4.88 5.96
CA THR A 148 14.62 4.74 7.33
C THR A 148 13.76 3.69 8.03
N LEU A 149 14.38 2.69 8.65
CA LEU A 149 13.70 1.58 9.32
C LEU A 149 13.80 1.75 10.84
N TYR A 150 12.72 1.40 11.55
CA TYR A 150 12.57 1.59 13.00
C TYR A 150 12.21 0.28 13.70
N GLY A 151 12.69 0.12 14.92
CA GLY A 151 12.27 -0.95 15.84
C GLY A 151 12.67 -2.37 15.46
N ILE A 152 12.18 -3.30 16.27
CA ILE A 152 12.52 -4.73 16.19
C ILE A 152 12.04 -5.37 14.88
N PHE A 153 10.95 -4.84 14.29
CA PHE A 153 10.42 -5.29 13.01
C PHE A 153 10.95 -4.52 11.80
N GLN A 154 11.88 -3.57 12.00
CA GLN A 154 12.48 -2.76 10.93
C GLN A 154 11.44 -2.09 10.03
N LEU A 155 10.48 -1.39 10.65
CA LEU A 155 9.34 -0.75 10.00
C LEU A 155 9.75 0.55 9.27
N PRO A 156 9.43 0.73 7.97
CA PRO A 156 9.83 1.91 7.23
C PRO A 156 9.00 3.17 7.53
N ASP A 157 9.68 4.30 7.76
CA ASP A 157 9.06 5.62 8.02
C ASP A 157 8.17 6.14 6.91
N ARG A 158 8.41 5.77 5.65
CA ARG A 158 7.58 6.25 4.53
C ARG A 158 6.19 5.63 4.48
N VAL A 159 5.97 4.53 5.20
CA VAL A 159 4.73 3.74 5.09
C VAL A 159 4.09 3.52 6.45
N MET A 160 4.87 3.21 7.49
CA MET A 160 4.31 2.66 8.74
C MET A 160 4.03 3.72 9.80
N CYS A 161 4.96 4.65 10.03
CA CYS A 161 4.90 5.65 11.09
C CYS A 161 5.27 7.04 10.57
N ASP A 162 5.05 8.10 11.35
CA ASP A 162 5.54 9.45 11.04
C ASP A 162 6.87 9.72 11.75
N SER A 163 7.93 10.01 10.99
CA SER A 163 9.23 10.42 11.54
C SER A 163 9.39 11.94 11.61
N GLY A 164 8.48 12.71 11.01
CA GLY A 164 8.58 14.16 10.85
C GLY A 164 9.66 14.60 9.85
N LEU A 165 10.40 13.68 9.24
CA LEU A 165 11.52 13.97 8.33
C LEU A 165 11.15 13.84 6.85
N VAL A 166 10.28 12.90 6.51
CA VAL A 166 9.81 12.61 5.16
C VAL A 166 8.30 12.39 5.15
N PRO A 167 7.59 12.68 4.04
CA PRO A 167 6.18 12.32 3.92
C PRO A 167 5.95 10.83 4.12
N SER A 168 4.94 10.50 4.91
CA SER A 168 4.57 9.12 5.25
C SER A 168 3.10 8.85 4.97
N LEU A 169 2.77 7.59 4.62
CA LEU A 169 1.39 7.09 4.65
C LEU A 169 0.88 6.90 6.08
N ASN A 170 1.80 6.76 7.05
CA ASN A 170 1.55 6.56 8.47
C ASN A 170 0.41 5.57 8.75
N ILE A 171 0.54 4.35 8.21
CA ILE A 171 -0.49 3.32 8.29
C ILE A 171 -0.88 3.01 9.74
N CYS A 172 0.10 3.00 10.64
CA CYS A 172 -0.06 2.68 12.06
C CYS A 172 -0.43 3.90 12.92
N GLN A 173 -0.57 5.09 12.32
CA GLN A 173 -1.01 6.32 12.98
C GLN A 173 -0.20 6.66 14.24
N THR A 174 1.11 6.44 14.20
CA THR A 174 2.02 6.60 15.34
C THR A 174 3.30 7.35 14.94
N ASN A 175 4.05 7.85 15.92
CA ASN A 175 5.39 8.41 15.69
C ASN A 175 6.42 7.28 15.65
N CYS A 176 7.39 7.38 14.75
CA CYS A 176 8.43 6.36 14.61
C CYS A 176 9.33 6.20 15.85
N SER A 177 9.34 7.19 16.75
CA SER A 177 10.06 7.11 18.02
C SER A 177 9.50 6.06 18.98
N ASN A 178 8.21 5.73 18.86
CA ASN A 178 7.57 4.78 19.77
C ASN A 178 8.10 3.36 19.52
N PHE A 179 8.37 3.00 18.26
CA PHE A 179 9.03 1.74 17.89
C PHE A 179 10.50 1.59 18.34
N LEU A 180 11.07 2.56 19.08
CA LEU A 180 12.46 2.52 19.53
C LEU A 180 12.59 2.41 21.05
N ASP A 181 11.49 2.26 21.77
CA ASP A 181 11.50 2.03 23.21
C ASP A 181 11.52 0.52 23.54
N ASP A 182 11.43 0.19 24.83
CA ASP A 182 11.50 -1.19 25.32
C ASP A 182 10.13 -1.90 25.34
N ASP A 183 9.03 -1.17 25.08
CA ASP A 183 7.67 -1.69 25.00
C ASP A 183 7.34 -2.06 23.56
N VAL A 184 7.22 -3.35 23.27
CA VAL A 184 6.99 -3.85 21.91
C VAL A 184 5.51 -4.00 21.55
N ASP A 185 4.59 -3.61 22.44
CA ASP A 185 3.15 -3.81 22.21
C ASP A 185 2.63 -2.96 21.04
N ASP A 186 3.15 -1.73 20.85
CA ASP A 186 2.76 -0.86 19.73
C ASP A 186 3.40 -1.29 18.39
N ASP A 187 4.63 -1.81 18.44
CA ASP A 187 5.30 -2.49 17.32
C ASP A 187 4.46 -3.69 16.83
N ILE A 188 4.03 -4.56 17.74
CA ILE A 188 3.20 -5.73 17.43
C ILE A 188 1.85 -5.29 16.85
N ALA A 189 1.19 -4.33 17.50
CA ALA A 189 -0.08 -3.80 17.02
C ALA A 189 0.04 -3.20 15.59
N CYS A 190 1.15 -2.53 15.28
CA CYS A 190 1.41 -2.02 13.94
C CYS A 190 1.54 -3.15 12.91
N VAL A 191 2.23 -4.24 13.25
CA VAL A 191 2.33 -5.43 12.38
C VAL A 191 0.96 -6.07 12.17
N GLU A 192 0.14 -6.21 13.20
CA GLU A 192 -1.24 -6.71 13.09
C GLU A 192 -2.10 -5.85 12.15
N GLU A 193 -2.01 -4.52 12.27
CA GLU A 193 -2.72 -3.56 11.42
C GLU A 193 -2.29 -3.69 9.95
N ILE A 194 -0.99 -3.82 9.68
CA ILE A 194 -0.46 -4.03 8.33
C ILE A 194 -1.02 -5.32 7.75
N ILE A 195 -1.02 -6.39 8.53
CA ILE A 195 -1.49 -7.70 8.10
C ILE A 195 -2.99 -7.65 7.78
N ALA A 196 -3.79 -7.00 8.62
CA ALA A 196 -5.21 -6.76 8.37
C ALA A 196 -5.46 -5.93 7.11
N LYS A 197 -4.69 -4.84 6.91
CA LYS A 197 -4.82 -3.99 5.73
C LYS A 197 -4.41 -4.72 4.45
N VAL A 198 -3.29 -5.43 4.44
CA VAL A 198 -2.85 -6.23 3.30
C VAL A 198 -3.93 -7.25 2.95
N HIS A 199 -4.49 -7.94 3.94
CA HIS A 199 -5.60 -8.86 3.71
C HIS A 199 -6.80 -8.17 3.05
N SER A 200 -7.15 -6.95 3.47
CA SER A 200 -8.26 -6.17 2.87
C SER A 200 -7.95 -5.53 1.51
N LEU A 201 -6.67 -5.32 1.17
CA LEU A 201 -6.22 -4.73 -0.09
C LEU A 201 -6.04 -5.78 -1.19
N VAL A 202 -5.56 -6.97 -0.81
CA VAL A 202 -5.31 -8.07 -1.74
C VAL A 202 -6.62 -8.76 -2.10
N PHE A 203 -7.45 -9.09 -1.12
CA PHE A 203 -8.69 -9.84 -1.35
C PHE A 203 -9.89 -8.91 -1.53
N GLN A 204 -10.79 -9.25 -2.47
CA GLN A 204 -12.02 -8.48 -2.64
C GLN A 204 -12.88 -8.61 -1.37
N LYS A 205 -13.63 -7.55 -1.04
CA LYS A 205 -14.41 -7.49 0.19
C LYS A 205 -15.45 -8.60 0.28
N GLU A 206 -16.04 -8.98 -0.84
CA GLU A 206 -17.01 -10.06 -0.97
C GLU A 206 -16.40 -11.41 -0.55
N CYS A 207 -15.11 -11.60 -0.78
CA CYS A 207 -14.39 -12.82 -0.42
C CYS A 207 -14.01 -12.88 1.06
N LEU A 208 -14.03 -11.77 1.80
CA LEU A 208 -13.69 -11.77 3.23
C LEU A 208 -14.76 -12.45 4.11
N ALA A 209 -15.99 -12.58 3.58
CA ALA A 209 -17.14 -13.12 4.28
C ALA A 209 -17.43 -14.60 3.95
N VAL A 210 -16.70 -15.21 3.02
CA VAL A 210 -16.93 -16.62 2.64
C VAL A 210 -16.53 -17.55 3.77
N LYS A 211 -17.31 -18.63 3.92
CA LYS A 211 -17.02 -19.72 4.87
C LYS A 211 -16.48 -20.92 4.11
N TYR A 212 -15.47 -21.58 4.68
CA TYR A 212 -14.76 -22.67 4.02
C TYR A 212 -15.69 -23.80 3.57
N ASP A 213 -16.42 -24.39 4.51
CA ASP A 213 -17.30 -25.54 4.24
C ASP A 213 -18.40 -25.22 3.22
N ASP A 214 -19.03 -24.05 3.36
CA ASP A 214 -20.09 -23.61 2.45
C ASP A 214 -19.54 -23.34 1.05
N TYR A 215 -18.39 -22.66 0.95
CA TYR A 215 -17.78 -22.27 -0.32
C TYR A 215 -17.25 -23.48 -1.08
N PHE A 216 -16.70 -24.47 -0.39
CA PHE A 216 -16.19 -25.70 -0.99
C PHE A 216 -17.18 -26.86 -0.99
N ALA A 217 -18.46 -26.61 -0.69
CA ALA A 217 -19.51 -27.62 -0.82
C ALA A 217 -19.48 -28.25 -2.22
N GLY A 218 -19.43 -29.59 -2.26
CA GLY A 218 -19.38 -30.39 -3.49
C GLY A 218 -17.97 -30.63 -4.05
N CYS A 219 -16.92 -30.07 -3.45
CA CYS A 219 -15.57 -30.53 -3.71
C CYS A 219 -15.32 -31.88 -3.00
N PRO A 220 -14.59 -32.81 -3.65
CA PRO A 220 -14.26 -34.11 -3.07
C PRO A 220 -13.30 -34.00 -1.87
#